data_AF-A0A349BNL7-F1
#
_entry.id   AF-A0A349BNL7-F1
#
_cell.length_a   1.000
_cell.length_b   1.000
_cell.length_c   1.000
_cell.angle_alpha   90.00
_cell.angle_beta   90.00
_cell.angle_gamma   90.00
#
_symmetry.space_group_name_H-M   'P 1'
#
loop_
_entity.id
_entity.type
_entity.pdbx_description
1 polymer ?
#
loop_
_entity_poly.entity_id
_entity_poly.type
_entity_poly.pdbx_seq_one_letter_code
_entity_poly.pdbx_strand_id
1 'polypeptide(L)'
;MMRIYISRKYLIISAVIVLLFFVSLFFRPDKSSHSLPLPSPPPVPLPLVPSVLEDIRNTKHNLSSIGPSDRAVFTQQTTEICVFCHTPHGASTEAASILQAPLWNRNLSTARYILYDQVWSTSFEGYETKPKPNAPTGYSRLCLSCHDGTIALGTVINPPGSGIYYPPLEMIYPTGESPAGGAGTIPVGSGVSTGDTRVIGTNLQNDHPVS
;
A
#
# COMPACT_ATOMS: atom_id res chain seq x y z
N MET A 1 -60.84 -33.23 -28.71
CA MET A 1 -60.85 -33.57 -27.27
C MET A 1 -59.45 -33.67 -26.62
N MET A 2 -58.34 -33.68 -27.38
CA MET A 2 -56.98 -33.96 -26.84
C MET A 2 -56.18 -32.73 -26.34
N ARG A 3 -56.51 -31.50 -26.80
CA ARG A 3 -55.78 -30.27 -26.41
C ARG A 3 -56.06 -29.78 -24.97
N ILE A 4 -57.25 -30.06 -24.43
CA ILE A 4 -57.65 -29.62 -23.07
C ILE A 4 -56.98 -30.48 -21.97
N TYR A 5 -56.61 -31.72 -22.30
CA TYR A 5 -55.97 -32.63 -21.35
C TYR A 5 -54.49 -32.30 -21.11
N ILE A 6 -53.83 -31.70 -22.11
CA ILE A 6 -52.42 -31.34 -22.06
C ILE A 6 -52.21 -30.10 -21.16
N SER A 7 -53.06 -29.08 -21.25
CA SER A 7 -52.92 -27.87 -20.41
C SER A 7 -53.17 -28.14 -18.92
N ARG A 8 -54.11 -29.04 -18.59
CA ARG A 8 -54.35 -29.46 -17.20
C ARG A 8 -53.15 -30.20 -16.60
N LYS A 9 -52.42 -31.01 -17.37
CA LYS A 9 -51.20 -31.70 -16.88
C LYS A 9 -50.10 -30.71 -16.51
N TYR A 10 -49.84 -29.69 -17.34
CA TYR A 10 -48.80 -28.70 -17.04
C TYR A 10 -49.16 -27.77 -15.87
N LEU A 11 -50.44 -27.43 -15.71
CA LEU A 11 -50.90 -26.62 -14.58
C LEU A 11 -50.75 -27.36 -13.23
N ILE A 12 -51.02 -28.66 -13.20
CA ILE A 12 -50.85 -29.49 -11.99
C ILE A 12 -49.36 -29.65 -11.65
N ILE A 13 -48.50 -29.88 -12.65
CA ILE A 13 -47.05 -30.02 -12.43
C ILE A 13 -46.46 -28.70 -11.90
N SER A 14 -46.88 -27.56 -12.45
CA SER A 14 -46.41 -26.25 -11.98
C SER A 14 -46.87 -25.94 -10.55
N ALA A 15 -48.12 -26.26 -10.19
CA ALA A 15 -48.62 -26.09 -8.83
C ALA A 15 -47.90 -26.99 -7.81
N VAL A 16 -47.57 -28.24 -8.19
CA VAL A 16 -46.81 -29.16 -7.32
C VAL A 16 -45.37 -28.67 -7.13
N ILE A 17 -44.71 -28.15 -8.18
CA ILE A 17 -43.34 -27.62 -8.07
C ILE A 17 -43.32 -26.37 -7.18
N VAL A 18 -44.28 -25.46 -7.33
CA VAL A 18 -44.38 -24.25 -6.49
C VAL A 18 -44.66 -24.65 -5.04
N LEU A 19 -45.53 -25.63 -4.80
CA LEU A 19 -45.83 -26.12 -3.45
C LEU A 19 -44.61 -26.79 -2.81
N LEU A 20 -43.86 -27.62 -3.55
CA LEU A 20 -42.62 -28.23 -3.06
C LEU A 20 -41.54 -27.19 -2.78
N PHE A 21 -41.43 -26.15 -3.60
CA PHE A 21 -40.50 -25.04 -3.37
C PHE A 21 -40.86 -24.25 -2.10
N PHE A 22 -42.14 -23.94 -1.89
CA PHE A 22 -42.62 -23.30 -0.66
C PHE A 22 -42.42 -24.18 0.57
N VAL A 23 -42.72 -25.48 0.49
CA VAL A 23 -42.47 -26.43 1.59
C VAL A 23 -40.97 -26.50 1.92
N SER A 24 -40.08 -26.44 0.93
CA SER A 24 -38.62 -26.40 1.16
C SER A 24 -38.12 -25.09 1.79
N LEU A 25 -38.85 -23.98 1.61
CA LEU A 25 -38.56 -22.71 2.27
C LEU A 25 -39.05 -22.67 3.72
N PHE A 26 -40.15 -23.37 4.02
CA PHE A 26 -40.73 -23.44 5.38
C PHE A 26 -40.15 -24.58 6.25
N PHE A 27 -39.67 -25.66 5.65
CA PHE A 27 -38.96 -26.75 6.35
C PHE A 27 -37.44 -26.63 6.18
N ARG A 28 -36.89 -25.43 6.46
CA ARG A 28 -35.49 -25.39 6.85
C ARG A 28 -35.41 -25.98 8.26
N PRO A 29 -34.69 -27.10 8.49
CA PRO A 29 -34.47 -27.57 9.84
C PRO A 29 -33.85 -26.40 10.60
N ASP A 30 -34.52 -25.97 11.67
CA ASP A 30 -33.95 -25.02 12.61
C ASP A 30 -32.60 -25.59 13.00
N LYS A 31 -31.53 -24.91 12.58
CA LYS A 31 -30.18 -25.24 12.98
C LYS A 31 -30.14 -24.80 14.44
N SER A 32 -30.71 -25.62 15.31
CA SER A 32 -30.71 -25.43 16.74
C SER A 32 -29.28 -25.09 17.11
N SER A 33 -29.09 -23.82 17.42
CA SER A 33 -27.82 -23.28 17.84
C SER A 33 -27.51 -24.00 19.14
N HIS A 34 -26.72 -25.07 19.05
CA HIS A 34 -25.90 -25.50 20.16
C HIS A 34 -24.99 -24.32 20.45
N SER A 35 -25.48 -23.43 21.31
CA SER A 35 -24.73 -22.34 21.89
C SER A 35 -23.67 -22.98 22.78
N LEU A 36 -22.57 -23.37 22.14
CA LEU A 36 -21.32 -23.57 22.84
C LEU A 36 -21.07 -22.27 23.62
N PRO A 37 -20.68 -22.35 24.90
CA PRO A 37 -20.23 -21.17 25.63
C PRO A 37 -19.21 -20.44 24.76
N LEU A 38 -19.32 -19.11 24.66
CA LEU A 38 -18.28 -18.34 23.98
C LEU A 38 -16.92 -18.75 24.59
N PRO A 39 -15.90 -18.99 23.76
CA PRO A 39 -14.54 -19.09 24.26
C PRO A 39 -14.28 -17.90 25.18
N SER A 40 -13.67 -18.16 26.33
CA SER A 40 -13.18 -17.07 27.18
C SER A 40 -12.37 -16.10 26.30
N PRO A 41 -12.58 -14.78 26.42
CA PRO A 41 -11.77 -13.83 25.67
C PRO A 41 -10.29 -14.16 25.93
N PRO A 42 -9.44 -14.14 24.89
CA PRO A 42 -8.01 -14.31 25.09
C PRO A 42 -7.57 -13.31 26.17
N PRO A 43 -6.60 -13.67 27.03
CA PRO A 43 -6.06 -12.73 27.99
C PRO A 43 -5.74 -11.43 27.26
N VAL A 44 -6.30 -10.31 27.73
CA VAL A 44 -5.92 -8.99 27.23
C VAL A 44 -4.39 -8.97 27.33
N PRO A 45 -3.67 -8.78 26.21
CA PRO A 45 -2.22 -8.66 26.28
C PRO A 45 -1.92 -7.61 27.33
N LEU A 46 -1.13 -7.99 28.34
CA LEU A 46 -0.51 -7.02 29.25
C LEU A 46 0.02 -5.87 28.38
N PRO A 47 -0.10 -4.59 28.80
CA PRO A 47 0.41 -3.48 28.01
C PRO A 47 1.80 -3.87 27.57
N LEU A 48 1.98 -4.02 26.24
CA LEU A 48 3.29 -4.22 25.68
C LEU A 48 4.07 -3.02 26.20
N VAL A 49 5.02 -3.27 27.09
CA VAL A 49 6.08 -2.30 27.37
C VAL A 49 6.55 -1.92 25.97
N PRO A 50 6.43 -0.66 25.52
CA PRO A 50 6.74 -0.31 24.14
C PRO A 50 8.20 -0.69 23.92
N SER A 51 8.42 -1.84 23.27
CA SER A 51 9.72 -2.49 23.12
C SER A 51 10.35 -2.16 21.78
N VAL A 52 9.86 -1.14 21.11
CA VAL A 52 10.53 -0.51 19.98
C VAL A 52 10.63 0.97 20.31
N LEU A 53 11.83 1.40 20.71
CA LEU A 53 12.21 2.78 20.46
C LEU A 53 12.18 2.91 18.93
N GLU A 54 11.11 3.47 18.39
CA GLU A 54 11.00 3.84 16.96
C GLU A 54 12.02 4.95 16.69
N ASP A 55 13.29 4.58 16.53
CA ASP A 55 14.42 5.50 16.34
C ASP A 55 14.87 5.51 14.89
N ILE A 56 14.33 6.48 14.15
CA ILE A 56 14.68 6.68 12.74
C ILE A 56 16.14 7.12 12.55
N ARG A 57 16.81 7.64 13.59
CA ARG A 57 18.18 8.19 13.53
C ARG A 57 19.21 7.17 13.09
N ASN A 58 19.05 5.92 13.49
CA ASN A 58 20.01 4.85 13.20
C ASN A 58 19.57 3.95 12.03
N THR A 59 18.67 4.45 11.18
CA THR A 59 18.16 3.70 10.01
C THR A 59 18.60 4.32 8.70
N LYS A 60 18.43 3.57 7.59
CA LYS A 60 18.67 4.07 6.23
C LYS A 60 17.76 5.24 5.82
N HIS A 61 16.64 5.43 6.51
CA HIS A 61 15.71 6.53 6.26
C HIS A 61 16.18 7.86 6.86
N ASN A 62 17.25 7.87 7.65
CA ASN A 62 17.88 9.11 8.08
C ASN A 62 18.67 9.73 6.92
N LEU A 63 18.03 10.61 6.15
CA LEU A 63 18.65 11.26 5.00
C LEU A 63 19.47 12.52 5.36
N SER A 64 19.56 12.88 6.65
CA SER A 64 20.30 14.06 7.11
C SER A 64 21.83 13.84 7.08
N SER A 65 22.59 14.88 7.41
CA SER A 65 24.06 14.82 7.47
C SER A 65 24.58 13.93 8.60
N ILE A 66 23.74 13.58 9.59
CA ILE A 66 24.10 12.74 10.73
C ILE A 66 23.28 11.47 10.67
N GLY A 67 23.90 10.32 10.40
CA GLY A 67 23.23 9.02 10.38
C GLY A 67 24.17 7.87 10.04
N PRO A 68 23.66 6.66 9.83
CA PRO A 68 24.49 5.48 9.63
C PRO A 68 25.30 5.55 8.34
N SER A 69 26.47 4.90 8.31
CA SER A 69 27.39 4.96 7.16
C SER A 69 26.93 4.12 5.96
N ASP A 70 26.01 3.17 6.15
CA ASP A 70 25.53 2.24 5.13
C ASP A 70 24.33 2.76 4.32
N ARG A 71 24.06 4.07 4.40
CA ARG A 71 23.03 4.75 3.60
C ARG A 71 23.43 4.79 2.14
N ALA A 72 22.51 4.42 1.26
CA ALA A 72 22.74 4.49 -0.18
C ALA A 72 22.63 5.92 -0.73
N VAL A 73 21.98 6.82 0.01
CA VAL A 73 21.76 8.21 -0.36
C VAL A 73 21.49 9.07 0.88
N PHE A 74 22.03 10.28 0.94
CA PHE A 74 21.79 11.27 2.01
C PHE A 74 22.18 12.68 1.57
N THR A 75 21.90 13.71 2.36
CA THR A 75 22.37 15.08 2.10
C THR A 75 23.28 15.59 3.23
N GLN A 76 24.21 16.48 2.89
CA GLN A 76 25.05 17.18 3.87
C GLN A 76 24.48 18.54 4.30
N GLN A 77 23.36 18.96 3.72
CA GLN A 77 22.84 20.33 3.87
C GLN A 77 21.98 20.56 5.12
N THR A 78 21.59 19.50 5.85
CA THR A 78 20.75 19.64 7.04
C THR A 78 20.98 18.50 8.05
N THR A 79 20.75 18.79 9.33
CA THR A 79 20.67 17.82 10.43
C THR A 79 19.22 17.48 10.80
N GLU A 80 18.23 18.14 10.19
CA GLU A 80 16.82 17.91 10.46
C GLU A 80 16.34 16.60 9.82
N ILE A 81 16.29 15.55 10.62
CA ILE A 81 15.93 14.19 10.14
C ILE A 81 14.46 14.05 9.71
N CYS A 82 13.55 14.76 10.38
CA CYS A 82 12.11 14.58 10.13
C CYS A 82 11.65 15.30 8.86
N VAL A 83 12.39 16.30 8.36
CA VAL A 83 11.95 17.19 7.28
C VAL A 83 11.69 16.45 5.97
N PHE A 84 12.35 15.31 5.75
CA PHE A 84 12.16 14.48 4.56
C PHE A 84 10.78 13.82 4.50
N CYS A 85 10.12 13.66 5.65
CA CYS A 85 8.82 12.99 5.77
C CYS A 85 7.74 13.93 6.30
N HIS A 86 8.06 14.79 7.26
CA HIS A 86 7.11 15.63 7.99
C HIS A 86 7.45 17.12 7.94
N THR A 87 6.43 17.96 8.03
CA THR A 87 6.52 19.41 8.17
C THR A 87 5.58 19.89 9.28
N PRO A 88 5.94 20.89 10.10
CA PRO A 88 5.03 21.43 11.10
C PRO A 88 3.74 22.03 10.50
N HIS A 89 3.80 22.55 9.27
CA HIS A 89 2.66 23.17 8.57
C HIS A 89 2.83 23.12 7.05
N GLY A 90 1.75 23.39 6.30
CA GLY A 90 1.83 23.50 4.84
C GLY A 90 2.16 22.16 4.16
N ALA A 91 1.62 21.06 4.71
CA ALA A 91 1.84 19.72 4.20
C ALA A 91 1.04 19.41 2.92
N SER A 92 1.32 18.25 2.33
CA SER A 92 0.57 17.72 1.19
C SER A 92 -0.91 17.58 1.54
N THR A 93 -1.75 18.36 0.85
CA THR A 93 -3.20 18.30 1.00
C THR A 93 -3.75 16.96 0.56
N GLU A 94 -3.17 16.35 -0.47
CA GLU A 94 -3.57 15.03 -0.96
C GLU A 94 -3.24 13.94 0.07
N ALA A 95 -2.03 13.92 0.60
CA ALA A 95 -1.64 12.93 1.62
C ALA A 95 -2.48 13.07 2.90
N ALA A 96 -2.75 14.31 3.33
CA ALA A 96 -3.55 14.56 4.53
C ALA A 96 -5.02 14.15 4.34
N SER A 97 -5.65 14.48 3.21
CA SER A 97 -7.08 14.25 2.98
C SER A 97 -7.41 12.85 2.49
N ILE A 98 -6.59 12.28 1.60
CA ILE A 98 -6.87 10.98 0.96
C ILE A 98 -6.27 9.83 1.75
N LEU A 99 -5.05 10.00 2.28
CA LEU A 99 -4.30 8.93 2.94
C LEU A 99 -4.26 9.06 4.46
N GLN A 100 -4.95 10.04 5.04
CA GLN A 100 -4.90 10.34 6.48
C GLN A 100 -3.46 10.44 7.03
N ALA A 101 -2.53 10.95 6.22
CA ALA A 101 -1.14 11.16 6.58
C ALA A 101 -0.93 12.66 6.85
N PRO A 102 -1.32 13.17 8.03
CA PRO A 102 -1.17 14.57 8.34
C PRO A 102 0.32 14.94 8.31
N LEU A 103 0.58 16.19 7.95
CA LEU A 103 1.93 16.75 7.99
C LEU A 103 2.94 16.10 7.02
N TRP A 104 2.50 15.28 6.06
CA TRP A 104 3.39 14.70 5.05
C TRP A 104 4.03 15.78 4.16
N ASN A 105 5.36 15.83 4.15
CA ASN A 105 6.14 16.91 3.54
C ASN A 105 6.60 16.60 2.10
N ARG A 106 5.91 15.69 1.41
CA ARG A 106 6.24 15.32 0.02
C ARG A 106 4.99 15.32 -0.83
N ASN A 107 5.17 15.62 -2.11
CA ASN A 107 4.15 15.33 -3.10
C ASN A 107 4.05 13.81 -3.30
N LEU A 108 2.82 13.32 -3.50
CA LEU A 108 2.61 11.93 -3.89
C LEU A 108 2.94 11.78 -5.38
N SER A 109 3.51 10.64 -5.73
CA SER A 109 3.76 10.33 -7.13
C SER A 109 2.47 10.19 -7.92
N THR A 110 2.47 10.70 -9.14
CA THR A 110 1.41 10.51 -10.14
C THR A 110 1.80 9.44 -11.16
N ALA A 111 2.88 8.69 -10.91
CA ALA A 111 3.33 7.64 -11.81
C ALA A 111 2.29 6.52 -11.94
N ARG A 112 2.37 5.82 -13.08
CA ARG A 112 1.61 4.59 -13.30
C ARG A 112 2.55 3.42 -13.04
N TYR A 113 2.10 2.51 -12.20
CA TYR A 113 2.90 1.37 -11.77
C TYR A 113 2.46 0.11 -12.50
N ILE A 114 3.43 -0.76 -12.75
CA ILE A 114 3.17 -2.12 -13.19
C ILE A 114 3.13 -2.97 -11.92
N LEU A 115 1.95 -3.48 -11.59
CA LEU A 115 1.74 -4.38 -10.46
C LEU A 115 1.79 -5.83 -10.93
N TYR A 116 1.86 -6.76 -9.97
CA TYR A 116 1.75 -8.19 -10.24
C TYR A 116 0.48 -8.53 -11.04
N ASP A 117 0.53 -9.62 -11.79
CA ASP A 117 -0.64 -10.24 -12.40
C ASP A 117 -1.19 -11.37 -11.51
N GLN A 118 -2.33 -11.93 -11.91
CA GLN A 118 -2.93 -13.10 -11.24
C GLN A 118 -2.67 -14.40 -11.99
N VAL A 119 -1.67 -14.46 -12.88
CA VAL A 119 -1.47 -15.63 -13.77
C VAL A 119 -1.23 -16.91 -12.98
N TRP A 120 -0.60 -16.81 -11.80
CA TRP A 120 -0.26 -17.96 -10.95
C TRP A 120 -1.15 -18.13 -9.71
N SER A 121 -1.96 -17.13 -9.35
CA SER A 121 -2.84 -17.21 -8.18
C SER A 121 -4.04 -16.27 -8.33
N THR A 122 -5.23 -16.85 -8.41
CA THR A 122 -6.49 -16.10 -8.45
C THR A 122 -6.89 -15.51 -7.09
N SER A 123 -6.21 -15.90 -6.01
CA SER A 123 -6.45 -15.35 -4.66
C SER A 123 -5.54 -14.16 -4.32
N PHE A 124 -4.69 -13.74 -5.26
CA PHE A 124 -3.77 -12.63 -5.04
C PHE A 124 -4.47 -11.29 -5.28
N GLU A 125 -4.48 -10.42 -4.28
CA GLU A 125 -5.26 -9.17 -4.28
C GLU A 125 -4.42 -7.93 -4.64
N GLY A 126 -3.09 -8.01 -4.60
CA GLY A 126 -2.16 -6.91 -4.91
C GLY A 126 -1.88 -6.72 -6.41
N TYR A 127 -2.86 -6.98 -7.26
CA TYR A 127 -2.71 -6.99 -8.72
C TYR A 127 -3.42 -5.82 -9.38
N GLU A 128 -3.00 -5.48 -10.59
CA GLU A 128 -3.73 -4.56 -11.44
C GLU A 128 -3.66 -5.01 -12.89
N THR A 129 -4.81 -5.17 -13.54
CA THR A 129 -4.87 -5.63 -14.94
C THR A 129 -4.47 -4.54 -15.95
N LYS A 130 -4.53 -3.26 -15.55
CA LYS A 130 -4.11 -2.11 -16.37
C LYS A 130 -3.54 -1.00 -15.48
N PRO A 131 -2.33 -0.47 -15.78
CA PRO A 131 -1.76 0.64 -15.01
C PRO A 131 -2.73 1.83 -14.95
N LYS A 132 -3.13 2.23 -13.73
CA LYS A 132 -4.02 3.36 -13.49
C LYS A 132 -3.35 4.39 -12.56
N PRO A 133 -3.75 5.67 -12.64
CA PRO A 133 -3.29 6.67 -11.67
C PRO A 133 -3.65 6.25 -10.24
N ASN A 134 -2.76 6.54 -9.28
CA ASN A 134 -2.96 6.33 -7.84
C ASN A 134 -3.07 4.85 -7.39
N ALA A 135 -2.69 3.89 -8.23
CA ALA A 135 -2.41 2.52 -7.81
C ALA A 135 -0.88 2.35 -7.63
N PRO A 136 -0.38 1.59 -6.64
CA PRO A 136 -1.13 0.96 -5.55
C PRO A 136 -1.77 2.01 -4.64
N THR A 137 -2.86 1.63 -3.96
CA THR A 137 -3.70 2.57 -3.19
C THR A 137 -3.25 2.68 -1.74
N GLY A 138 -3.85 3.59 -0.97
CA GLY A 138 -3.61 3.67 0.47
C GLY A 138 -2.18 4.10 0.83
N TYR A 139 -1.71 3.65 1.99
CA TYR A 139 -0.42 4.07 2.59
C TYR A 139 0.80 3.72 1.73
N SER A 140 0.68 2.73 0.86
CA SER A 140 1.71 2.37 -0.12
C SER A 140 2.14 3.56 -0.99
N ARG A 141 1.24 4.51 -1.27
CA ARG A 141 1.57 5.76 -1.98
C ARG A 141 2.55 6.66 -1.21
N LEU A 142 2.57 6.60 0.12
CA LEU A 142 3.55 7.35 0.93
C LEU A 142 4.95 6.77 0.74
N CYS A 143 5.07 5.43 0.83
CA CYS A 143 6.31 4.72 0.60
C CYS A 143 6.86 5.03 -0.78
N LEU A 144 5.99 4.96 -1.80
CA LEU A 144 6.36 5.20 -3.19
C LEU A 144 6.77 6.65 -3.46
N SER A 145 6.31 7.63 -2.69
CA SER A 145 6.78 9.01 -2.83
C SER A 145 8.28 9.19 -2.54
N CYS A 146 8.94 8.18 -1.97
CA CYS A 146 10.40 8.08 -1.85
C CYS A 146 10.99 6.95 -2.71
N HIS A 147 10.30 5.80 -2.75
CA HIS A 147 10.86 4.53 -3.23
C HIS A 147 10.59 4.23 -4.70
N ASP A 148 9.85 5.04 -5.44
CA ASP A 148 9.53 4.73 -6.84
C ASP A 148 10.52 5.29 -7.87
N GLY A 149 11.51 6.06 -7.42
CA GLY A 149 12.49 6.69 -8.30
C GLY A 149 11.95 7.85 -9.15
N THR A 150 10.74 8.34 -8.89
CA THR A 150 10.09 9.37 -9.73
C THR A 150 10.27 10.78 -9.17
N ILE A 151 10.41 10.91 -7.85
CA ILE A 151 10.56 12.19 -7.15
C ILE A 151 11.92 12.21 -6.44
N ALA A 152 12.65 13.31 -6.58
CA ALA A 152 13.90 13.49 -5.85
C ALA A 152 13.66 13.52 -4.32
N LEU A 153 14.50 12.82 -3.56
CA LEU A 153 14.40 12.70 -2.11
C LEU A 153 14.54 14.06 -1.42
N GLY A 154 15.41 14.94 -1.94
CA GLY A 154 15.57 16.30 -1.44
C GLY A 154 14.46 17.28 -1.83
N THR A 155 13.50 16.88 -2.68
CA THR A 155 12.33 17.71 -3.03
C THR A 155 11.25 17.51 -1.97
N VAL A 156 11.26 18.37 -0.98
CA VAL A 156 10.24 18.45 0.07
C VAL A 156 9.38 19.70 -0.12
N ILE A 157 8.15 19.68 0.39
CA ILE A 157 7.22 20.82 0.27
C ILE A 157 7.75 22.00 1.09
N ASN A 158 8.25 21.73 2.30
CA ASN A 158 8.84 22.72 3.19
C ASN A 158 10.28 22.30 3.49
N PRO A 159 11.30 23.02 3.00
CA PRO A 159 12.70 22.73 3.30
C PRO A 159 13.03 23.02 4.77
N PRO A 160 14.14 22.47 5.29
CA PRO A 160 14.61 22.76 6.65
C PRO A 160 14.91 24.24 6.85
N GLY A 161 14.78 24.72 8.10
CA GLY A 161 14.96 26.12 8.46
C GLY A 161 13.74 27.04 8.27
N SER A 162 13.92 28.34 8.50
CA SER A 162 12.82 29.30 8.68
C SER A 162 12.28 29.95 7.39
N GLY A 163 12.19 29.20 6.30
CA GLY A 163 11.44 29.64 5.10
C GLY A 163 12.22 30.45 4.05
N ILE A 164 13.53 30.22 3.91
CA ILE A 164 14.27 30.65 2.71
C ILE A 164 14.08 29.59 1.62
N TYR A 165 13.69 30.02 0.42
CA TYR A 165 13.55 29.13 -0.74
C TYR A 165 14.89 28.47 -1.05
N TYR A 166 14.93 27.14 -0.98
CA TYR A 166 16.06 26.36 -1.46
C TYR A 166 15.63 25.51 -2.66
N PRO A 167 16.50 25.33 -3.67
CA PRO A 167 16.35 24.20 -4.59
C PRO A 167 16.25 22.89 -3.79
N PRO A 168 15.80 21.79 -4.41
CA PRO A 168 15.81 20.48 -3.76
C PRO A 168 17.15 20.22 -3.05
N LEU A 169 17.10 19.64 -1.85
CA LEU A 169 18.32 19.27 -1.13
C LEU A 169 19.16 18.36 -2.03
N GLU A 170 20.43 18.69 -2.17
CA GLU A 170 21.38 17.91 -2.95
C GLU A 170 21.59 16.57 -2.26
N MET A 171 21.37 15.49 -3.01
CA MET A 171 21.52 14.13 -2.53
C MET A 171 22.83 13.55 -3.06
N ILE A 172 23.59 12.95 -2.16
CA ILE A 172 24.89 12.32 -2.40
C ILE A 172 24.72 10.81 -2.34
N TYR A 173 25.40 10.10 -3.24
CA TYR A 173 25.32 8.65 -3.44
C TYR A 173 26.65 7.99 -3.06
N PRO A 174 26.92 7.72 -1.77
CA PRO A 174 28.21 7.21 -1.31
C PRO A 174 28.55 5.82 -1.87
N THR A 175 27.54 5.05 -2.28
CA THR A 175 27.71 3.71 -2.86
C THR A 175 28.09 3.75 -4.35
N GLY A 176 27.98 4.92 -5.00
CA GLY A 176 28.15 5.05 -6.46
C GLY A 176 26.98 4.49 -7.28
N GLU A 177 25.92 3.99 -6.64
CA GLU A 177 24.71 3.56 -7.34
C GLU A 177 24.05 4.76 -8.03
N SER A 178 23.66 4.57 -9.29
CA SER A 178 22.94 5.60 -10.03
C SER A 178 21.52 5.80 -9.47
N PRO A 179 20.99 7.04 -9.48
CA PRO A 179 19.58 7.29 -9.18
C PRO A 179 18.68 6.46 -10.10
N ALA A 180 17.58 5.93 -9.56
CA ALA A 180 16.59 5.16 -10.34
C ALA A 180 15.91 5.99 -11.43
N GLY A 181 15.81 7.32 -11.23
CA GLY A 181 15.31 8.27 -12.20
C GLY A 181 16.24 9.47 -12.34
N GLY A 182 15.72 10.67 -12.12
CA GLY A 182 16.50 11.91 -12.18
C GLY A 182 17.49 12.08 -11.02
N ALA A 183 18.34 13.10 -11.11
CA ALA A 183 19.22 13.48 -10.00
C ALA A 183 18.41 13.69 -8.71
N GLY A 184 18.90 13.11 -7.60
CA GLY A 184 18.26 13.22 -6.30
C GLY A 184 17.23 12.13 -5.99
N THR A 185 16.80 11.30 -6.94
CA THR A 185 15.89 10.18 -6.66
C THR A 185 16.60 9.07 -5.89
N ILE A 186 15.85 8.17 -5.27
CA ILE A 186 16.43 6.99 -4.62
C ILE A 186 17.31 6.18 -5.62
N PRO A 187 18.40 5.53 -5.17
CA PRO A 187 19.20 4.66 -6.02
C PRO A 187 18.38 3.50 -6.57
N VAL A 188 18.74 3.03 -7.77
CA VAL A 188 18.07 1.88 -8.42
C VAL A 188 18.20 0.57 -7.63
N GLY A 189 19.16 0.49 -6.72
CA GLY A 189 19.45 -0.70 -5.93
C GLY A 189 20.31 -1.73 -6.67
N SER A 190 20.78 -2.74 -5.94
CA SER A 190 21.75 -3.72 -6.45
C SER A 190 21.19 -4.67 -7.51
N GLY A 191 19.87 -4.85 -7.60
CA GLY A 191 19.24 -5.86 -8.45
C GLY A 191 19.55 -5.72 -9.94
N VAL A 192 19.80 -4.49 -10.42
CA VAL A 192 20.22 -4.26 -11.82
C VAL A 192 21.59 -4.85 -12.15
N SER A 193 22.44 -5.03 -11.14
CA SER A 193 23.82 -5.48 -11.27
C SER A 193 24.05 -6.92 -10.79
N THR A 194 23.24 -7.39 -9.84
CA THR A 194 23.41 -8.70 -9.20
C THR A 194 22.42 -9.76 -9.71
N GLY A 195 21.35 -9.34 -10.41
CA GLY A 195 20.22 -10.21 -10.72
C GLY A 195 19.29 -10.44 -9.52
N ASP A 196 19.54 -9.77 -8.40
CA ASP A 196 18.61 -9.74 -7.27
C ASP A 196 17.33 -8.99 -7.65
N THR A 197 16.28 -9.24 -6.90
CA THR A 197 14.96 -8.66 -7.15
C THR A 197 14.80 -7.23 -6.64
N ARG A 198 15.81 -6.70 -5.95
CA ARG A 198 15.85 -5.34 -5.45
C ARG A 198 16.19 -4.32 -6.55
N VAL A 199 15.22 -4.09 -7.43
CA VAL A 199 15.26 -3.01 -8.43
C VAL A 199 14.16 -2.01 -8.12
N ILE A 200 14.55 -0.77 -7.83
CA ILE A 200 13.63 0.32 -7.53
C ILE A 200 13.15 0.99 -8.82
N GLY A 201 11.85 1.24 -8.91
CA GLY A 201 11.23 1.97 -10.01
C GLY A 201 9.70 1.90 -9.97
N THR A 202 9.06 2.15 -11.12
CA THR A 202 7.60 2.04 -11.28
C THR A 202 7.13 0.63 -11.66
N ASN A 203 8.06 -0.31 -11.89
CA ASN A 203 7.72 -1.72 -12.04
C ASN A 203 7.82 -2.40 -10.67
N LEU A 204 6.67 -2.75 -10.11
CA LEU A 204 6.49 -3.39 -8.81
C LEU A 204 6.22 -4.90 -8.94
N GLN A 205 6.51 -5.50 -10.10
CA GLN A 205 6.36 -6.95 -10.34
C GLN A 205 7.57 -7.76 -9.85
N ASN A 206 8.70 -7.11 -9.57
CA ASN A 206 9.79 -7.73 -8.82
C ASN A 206 9.41 -7.80 -7.33
N ASP A 207 10.17 -8.53 -6.49
CA ASP A 207 9.86 -8.93 -5.09
C ASP A 207 9.53 -7.82 -4.06
N HIS A 208 9.04 -6.66 -4.50
CA HIS A 208 8.42 -5.62 -3.71
C HIS A 208 6.89 -5.75 -3.79
N PRO A 209 6.24 -6.59 -2.95
CA PRO A 209 4.81 -6.46 -2.76
C PRO A 209 4.54 -5.15 -2.01
N VAL A 210 4.32 -4.09 -2.76
CA VAL A 210 3.73 -2.84 -2.28
C VAL A 210 2.23 -2.94 -2.55
N SER A 211 1.48 -3.41 -1.55
CA SER A 211 0.01 -3.55 -1.61
C SER A 211 -0.69 -2.31 -1.06
#